data_AF-A0A658NI43-F1
#
_entry.id   AF-A0A658NI43-F1
#
_cell.length_a   1.000
_cell.length_b   1.000
_cell.length_c   1.000
_cell.angle_alpha   90.00
_cell.angle_beta   90.00
_cell.angle_gamma   90.00
#
_symmetry.space_group_name_H-M   'P 1'
#
loop_
_entity.id
_entity.type
_entity.pdbx_description
1 polymer ?
#
loop_
_entity_poly.entity_id
_entity_poly.type
_entity_poly.pdbx_seq_one_letter_code
_entity_poly.pdbx_strand_id
1 'polypeptide(L)' 'TCIICPTGCEIEAEYEGMELISLTGNICPKGKAYVTQELLDPRRTIATSVTVRGGTMHLVRVRLTSPIPRDRIFDVMKE' A
#
# COMPACT_ATOMS: atom_id res chain seq x y z
N THR A 1 -0.47 5.36 12.96
CA THR A 1 0.40 4.27 13.45
C THR A 1 1.25 3.70 12.34
N CYS A 2 2.57 3.61 12.55
CA CYS A 2 3.51 2.99 11.62
C CYS A 2 3.41 1.47 11.69
N ILE A 3 3.23 0.79 10.55
CA ILE A 3 3.13 -0.69 10.49
C ILE A 3 4.38 -1.37 9.90
N ILE A 4 5.44 -0.60 9.64
CA ILE A 4 6.66 -1.13 8.99
C ILE A 4 7.49 -2.03 9.92
N CYS A 5 7.44 -1.80 11.24
CA CYS A 5 8.24 -2.53 12.21
C CYS A 5 7.40 -2.98 13.40
N PRO A 6 7.83 -4.02 14.13
CA PRO A 6 7.11 -4.53 15.29
C PRO A 6 6.95 -3.51 16.43
N THR A 7 7.77 -2.46 16.47
CA THR A 7 7.65 -1.37 17.45
C THR A 7 6.36 -0.58 17.28
N GLY A 8 5.83 -0.47 16.06
CA GLY A 8 4.49 0.10 15.86
C GLY A 8 4.34 1.56 16.29
N CYS A 9 5.30 2.43 15.99
CA CYS A 9 5.30 3.82 16.49
C CYS A 9 3.96 4.53 16.23
N GLU A 10 3.40 5.16 17.26
CA GLU A 10 2.28 6.08 17.12
C GLU A 10 2.82 7.39 16.54
N ILE A 11 2.27 7.77 15.39
CA ILE A 11 2.71 8.94 14.63
C ILE A 11 1.48 9.79 14.41
N GLU A 12 1.56 11.04 14.84
CA GLU A 12 0.59 12.09 14.54
C GLU A 12 1.12 12.90 13.36
N ALA A 13 0.23 13.21 12.41
CA ALA A 13 0.56 13.95 11.21
C ALA A 13 -0.50 15.01 10.95
N GLU A 14 -0.06 16.25 10.77
CA GLU A 14 -0.89 17.36 10.30
C GLU A 14 -0.64 17.56 8.82
N TYR A 15 -1.71 17.62 8.04
CA TYR A 15 -1.63 17.83 6.60
C TYR A 15 -2.80 18.68 6.14
N GLU A 16 -2.56 19.49 5.11
CA GLU A 16 -3.57 20.31 4.45
C GLU A 16 -3.59 19.94 2.96
N GLY A 17 -4.68 19.29 2.53
CA GLY A 17 -4.79 18.75 1.18
C GLY A 17 -3.73 17.70 0.89
N MET A 18 -2.73 18.06 0.08
CA MET A 18 -1.59 17.21 -0.31
C MET A 18 -0.25 17.64 0.31
N GLU A 19 -0.25 18.64 1.20
CA GLU A 19 0.96 19.09 1.87
C GLU A 19 0.99 18.62 3.32
N LEU A 20 2.12 17.99 3.70
CA LEU A 20 2.40 17.57 5.06
C LEU A 20 2.95 18.78 5.84
N ILE A 21 2.20 19.28 6.81
CA ILE A 21 2.58 20.43 7.65
C ILE A 21 3.56 19.99 8.72
N SER A 22 3.21 18.94 9.47
CA SER A 22 4.02 18.45 10.58
C SER A 22 3.83 16.95 10.78
N LEU A 23 4.83 16.30 11.34
CA LEU A 23 4.80 14.87 11.65
C LEU A 23 5.63 14.61 12.90
N THR A 24 5.00 14.05 13.92
CA THR A 24 5.56 13.84 15.27
C THR A 24 5.35 12.39 15.71
N GLY A 25 6.20 11.90 16.62
CA GLY A 25 6.11 10.52 17.13
C GLY A 25 6.86 9.45 16.30
N ASN A 26 7.48 9.82 15.17
CA ASN A 26 8.30 8.88 14.42
C ASN A 26 9.68 8.68 15.07
N ILE A 27 10.02 7.43 15.40
CA ILE A 27 11.33 7.08 15.96
C ILE A 27 12.38 6.89 14.84
N CYS A 28 11.93 6.58 13.62
CA CYS A 28 12.80 6.26 12.50
C CYS A 28 12.41 7.01 11.21
N PRO A 29 13.36 7.20 10.27
CA PRO A 29 13.09 7.85 8.98
C PRO A 29 12.14 7.02 8.10
N LYS A 30 12.16 5.68 8.24
CA LYS A 30 11.25 4.77 7.51
C LYS A 30 9.78 5.00 7.90
N GLY A 31 9.51 5.26 9.18
CA GLY A 31 8.16 5.53 9.67
C GLY A 31 7.61 6.84 9.12
N LYS A 32 8.44 7.89 9.06
CA LYS A 32 8.09 9.16 8.41
C LYS A 32 7.76 8.94 6.93
N ALA A 33 8.65 8.30 6.17
CA ALA A 33 8.44 8.03 4.75
C ALA A 33 7.16 7.21 4.50
N TYR A 34 6.87 6.22 5.33
CA TYR A 34 5.65 5.43 5.26
C TYR A 34 4.40 6.26 5.45
N VAL A 35 4.32 7.04 6.54
CA VAL A 35 3.14 7.85 6.85
C VAL A 35 2.92 8.90 5.77
N THR A 36 4.00 9.55 5.30
CA THR A 36 3.89 10.50 4.17
C THR A 36 3.35 9.83 2.91
N GLN A 37 3.86 8.64 2.54
CA GLN A 37 3.32 7.90 1.40
C GLN A 37 1.85 7.51 1.61
N GLU A 38 1.49 7.01 2.79
CA GLU A 38 0.14 6.55 3.11
C GLU A 38 -0.88 7.70 3.19
N LEU A 39 -0.44 8.94 3.42
CA LEU A 39 -1.31 10.11 3.35
C LEU A 39 -1.50 10.62 1.92
N LEU A 40 -0.44 10.60 1.10
CA LEU A 40 -0.45 11.25 -0.23
C LEU A 40 -0.79 10.30 -1.37
N ASP A 41 -0.20 9.10 -1.40
CA ASP A 41 -0.39 8.10 -2.45
C ASP A 41 -0.37 6.71 -1.83
N PRO A 42 -1.51 6.27 -1.28
CA PRO A 42 -1.52 5.10 -0.45
C PRO A 42 -1.57 3.85 -1.36
N ARG A 43 -0.53 3.02 -1.28
CA ARG A 43 -0.29 1.91 -2.21
C ARG A 43 -0.52 0.54 -1.61
N ARG A 44 -1.00 -0.41 -2.42
CA ARG A 44 -1.28 -1.78 -2.00
C ARG A 44 -0.78 -2.79 -3.01
N THR A 45 -0.32 -3.94 -2.51
CA THR A 45 -0.04 -5.11 -3.34
C THR A 45 -1.25 -6.03 -3.32
N ILE A 46 -1.75 -6.41 -4.49
CA ILE A 46 -2.88 -7.33 -4.62
C ILE A 46 -2.35 -8.72 -4.97
N ALA A 47 -2.98 -9.73 -4.37
CA ALA A 47 -2.92 -11.10 -4.84
C ALA A 47 -4.35 -11.55 -5.16
N THR A 48 -4.56 -12.13 -6.34
CA THR A 48 -5.86 -12.62 -6.80
C THR A 48 -5.70 -13.96 -7.51
N SER A 49 -6.79 -14.51 -8.05
CA SER A 49 -6.76 -15.74 -8.84
C SER A 49 -7.32 -15.45 -10.22
N VAL A 50 -6.67 -15.94 -11.26
CA VAL A 50 -7.12 -15.77 -12.65
C VAL A 50 -7.44 -17.12 -13.28
N THR A 51 -8.43 -17.12 -14.16
CA THR A 51 -8.83 -18.31 -14.90
C THR A 51 -7.87 -18.55 -16.05
N VAL A 52 -7.35 -19.78 -16.15
CA VAL A 52 -6.42 -20.16 -17.23
C VAL A 52 -7.12 -21.08 -18.21
N ARG A 53 -7.10 -20.73 -19.50
CA ARG A 53 -7.60 -21.58 -20.59
C ARG A 53 -6.50 -22.53 -21.04
N GLY A 54 -6.78 -23.83 -21.07
CA GLY A 54 -5.83 -24.86 -21.51
C GLY A 54 -4.73 -25.19 -20.50
N GLY A 55 -4.81 -24.68 -19.26
CA GLY A 55 -3.91 -25.05 -18.17
C GLY A 55 -4.36 -26.32 -17.46
N THR A 56 -3.43 -27.00 -16.80
CA THR A 56 -3.72 -28.16 -15.94
C THR A 56 -4.62 -27.81 -14.75
N MET A 57 -4.57 -26.54 -14.30
CA MET A 57 -5.43 -25.98 -13.27
C MET A 57 -6.33 -24.89 -13.86
N HIS A 58 -7.60 -24.88 -13.46
CA HIS A 58 -8.58 -23.91 -13.93
C HIS A 58 -8.34 -22.50 -13.38
N LEU A 59 -7.75 -22.40 -12.17
CA LEU A 59 -7.43 -21.15 -11.50
C LEU A 59 -5.98 -21.17 -11.02
N VAL A 60 -5.27 -20.07 -11.22
CA VAL A 60 -3.91 -19.87 -10.69
C VAL A 60 -3.84 -18.63 -9.84
N ARG A 61 -3.01 -18.66 -8.79
CA ARG A 61 -2.75 -17.52 -7.93
C ARG A 61 -1.76 -16.58 -8.62
N VAL A 62 -2.13 -15.31 -8.70
CA VAL A 62 -1.26 -14.24 -9.21
C VAL A 62 -1.10 -13.17 -8.15
N ARG A 63 0.04 -12.49 -8.19
CA ARG A 63 0.37 -11.37 -7.31
C ARG A 63 1.02 -10.29 -8.15
N LEU A 64 0.71 -9.03 -7.86
CA LEU A 64 1.41 -7.90 -8.46
C LEU A 64 2.89 -7.91 -8.10
N THR A 65 3.73 -7.55 -9.08
CA THR A 65 5.18 -7.42 -8.91
C THR A 65 5.55 -6.18 -8.10
N SER A 66 4.68 -5.16 -8.09
CA SER A 66 4.86 -3.91 -7.33
C SER A 66 3.55 -3.39 -6.75
N PRO A 67 3.60 -2.59 -5.66
CA PRO A 67 2.41 -1.93 -5.12
C PRO A 67 1.84 -0.91 -6.10
N ILE A 68 0.51 -0.89 -6.22
CA ILE A 68 -0.23 0.08 -7.03
C ILE A 68 -0.99 1.07 -6.13
N PRO A 69 -1.28 2.28 -6.63
CA PRO A 69 -2.20 3.22 -5.98
C PRO A 69 -3.56 2.58 -5.69
N ARG A 70 -4.18 2.93 -4.56
CA ARG A 70 -5.43 2.29 -4.11
C ARG A 70 -6.63 2.53 -4.99
N ASP A 71 -6.71 3.71 -5.59
CA ASP A 71 -7.73 4.06 -6.57
C ASP A 71 -7.68 3.15 -7.80
N ARG A 72 -6.50 2.65 -8.17
CA ARG A 72 -6.30 1.76 -9.34
C ARG A 72 -6.56 0.27 -9.07
N ILE A 73 -6.93 -0.11 -7.84
CA ILE A 73 -7.17 -1.51 -7.47
C ILE A 73 -8.25 -2.15 -8.36
N PHE A 74 -9.34 -1.44 -8.60
CA PHE A 74 -10.45 -1.97 -9.39
C PHE A 74 -10.14 -2.06 -10.89
N ASP A 75 -9.22 -1.25 -11.39
CA ASP A 75 -8.78 -1.33 -12.78
C ASP A 75 -7.99 -2.60 -13.02
N VAL A 76 -7.05 -2.91 -12.11
CA VAL A 76 -6.24 -4.13 -12.17
C VAL A 76 -7.06 -5.39 -11.96
N MET A 77 -8.16 -5.33 -11.22
CA MET A 77 -9.07 -6.48 -11.06
C MET A 77 -9.93 -6.79 -12.29
N LYS A 78 -9.99 -5.88 -13.27
CA LYS A 78 -10.72 -6.10 -14.53
C LYS A 78 -9.87 -6.79 -15.60
N GLU A 79 -8.55 -6.84 -15.41
CA GLU A 79 -7.62 -7.61 -16.25
C GLU A 79 -7.67 -9.11 -15.90
#